data_AF-A0A1V4TAJ9-F1
#
_entry.id   AF-A0A1V4TAJ9-F1
#
_cell.length_a   1.000
_cell.length_b   1.000
_cell.length_c   1.000
_cell.angle_alpha   90.00
_cell.angle_beta   90.00
_cell.angle_gamma   90.00
#
_symmetry.space_group_name_H-M   'P 1'
#
loop_
_entity.id
_entity.type
_entity.pdbx_description
1 polymer ?
#
loop_
_entity_poly.entity_id
_entity_poly.type
_entity_poly.pdbx_seq_one_letter_code
_entity_poly.pdbx_strand_id
1 'polypeptide(L)'
;MPLVRQAMERSGLNFKDLGLVCFSKGPGLGPCLRTVATGARALSLSLGVPIVGVNHCISHLEIGRIKTEARDPVLLYASGGNTQVIAFANGRYRIFGETLDIGIGNMLDKLGREIGLGYYAGPKIEKAAAQGSKLLDLPYSVKGMDMAFSGILTAAVAHRNKGESIEDICYSVQETCFAMLTEVTERAMAHVEKEEVLLGGGVVQNKRLQGMASEMARARGAKMFVPDRTLCMDNGAMIAWTGLVMHNAGIRHPLESTTVDQRFRTDQVEVTWR
;
A
#
# COMPACT_ATOMS: atom_id res chain seq x y z
N MET A 1 4.45 -21.53 16.33
CA MET A 1 3.83 -20.47 15.50
C MET A 1 2.35 -20.76 15.29
N PRO A 2 1.44 -20.22 16.12
CA PRO A 2 0.00 -20.52 16.04
C PRO A 2 -0.63 -20.21 14.67
N LEU A 3 -0.30 -19.06 14.06
CA LEU A 3 -0.82 -18.67 12.75
C LEU A 3 -0.39 -19.60 11.61
N VAL A 4 0.84 -20.14 11.65
CA VAL A 4 1.31 -21.09 10.63
C VAL A 4 0.51 -22.38 10.72
N ARG A 5 0.30 -22.91 11.93
CA ARG A 5 -0.53 -24.11 12.13
C ARG A 5 -1.95 -23.88 11.61
N GLN A 6 -2.57 -22.76 11.96
CA GLN A 6 -3.91 -22.40 11.50
C GLN A 6 -3.97 -22.24 9.98
N ALA A 7 -2.92 -21.69 9.34
CA ALA A 7 -2.85 -21.57 7.88
C ALA A 7 -2.80 -22.95 7.21
N MET A 8 -2.00 -23.89 7.74
CA MET A 8 -1.95 -25.25 7.23
C MET A 8 -3.31 -25.95 7.38
N GLU A 9 -3.92 -25.88 8.56
CA GLU A 9 -5.25 -26.45 8.83
C GLU A 9 -6.30 -25.92 7.87
N ARG A 10 -6.36 -24.60 7.64
CA ARG A 10 -7.31 -23.98 6.71
C ARG A 10 -7.04 -24.33 5.24
N SER A 11 -5.78 -24.54 4.87
CA SER A 11 -5.40 -24.91 3.51
C SER A 11 -5.67 -26.38 3.18
N GLY A 12 -5.78 -27.24 4.21
CA GLY A 12 -5.84 -28.69 4.04
C GLY A 12 -4.53 -29.34 3.58
N LEU A 13 -3.44 -28.57 3.51
CA LEU A 13 -2.11 -29.05 3.10
C LEU A 13 -1.30 -29.59 4.29
N ASN A 14 -0.35 -30.47 4.01
CA ASN A 14 0.69 -30.87 4.94
C ASN A 14 1.93 -29.99 4.79
N PHE A 15 2.73 -29.87 5.85
CA PHE A 15 3.99 -29.13 5.80
C PHE A 15 4.97 -29.63 4.74
N LYS A 16 4.88 -30.92 4.38
CA LYS A 16 5.69 -31.56 3.33
C LYS A 16 5.31 -31.13 1.91
N ASP A 17 4.11 -30.58 1.74
CA ASP A 17 3.61 -30.10 0.44
C ASP A 17 4.12 -28.69 0.12
N LEU A 18 4.74 -28.01 1.09
CA LEU A 18 5.32 -26.69 0.90
C LEU A 18 6.64 -26.81 0.15
N GLY A 19 6.73 -26.19 -1.03
CA GLY A 19 7.96 -26.18 -1.84
C GLY A 19 8.84 -24.93 -1.69
N LEU A 20 8.36 -23.88 -1.00
CA LEU A 20 9.03 -22.58 -0.92
C LEU A 20 8.56 -21.81 0.32
N VAL A 21 9.48 -21.14 1.01
CA VAL A 21 9.16 -20.19 2.08
C VAL A 21 9.42 -18.76 1.62
N CYS A 22 8.39 -17.91 1.63
CA CYS A 22 8.51 -16.50 1.29
C CYS A 22 8.31 -15.63 2.52
N PHE A 23 9.00 -14.50 2.60
CA PHE A 23 8.83 -13.56 3.71
C PHE A 23 9.00 -12.10 3.27
N SER A 24 8.37 -11.18 3.99
CA SER A 24 8.56 -9.74 3.76
C SER A 24 9.94 -9.33 4.26
N LYS A 25 10.86 -9.07 3.33
CA LYS A 25 12.23 -8.63 3.61
C LYS A 25 12.26 -7.15 4.03
N GLY A 26 11.32 -6.37 3.51
CA GLY A 26 11.16 -4.94 3.78
C GLY A 26 10.38 -4.21 2.68
N PRO A 27 10.22 -2.88 2.78
CA PRO A 27 10.60 -2.04 3.92
C PRO A 27 9.68 -2.25 5.13
N GLY A 28 10.04 -1.72 6.30
CA GLY A 28 9.21 -1.82 7.50
C GLY A 28 9.96 -1.72 8.84
N LEU A 29 9.26 -2.01 9.93
CA LEU A 29 9.79 -1.91 11.30
C LEU A 29 10.86 -2.98 11.57
N GLY A 30 12.08 -2.54 11.86
CA GLY A 30 13.24 -3.43 12.07
C GLY A 30 13.00 -4.62 13.01
N PRO A 31 12.45 -4.43 14.22
CA PRO A 31 12.16 -5.54 15.13
C PRO A 31 11.17 -6.55 14.53
N CYS A 32 10.09 -6.08 13.89
CA CYS A 32 9.08 -6.94 13.27
C CYS A 32 9.67 -7.73 12.10
N LEU A 33 10.45 -7.07 11.23
CA LEU A 33 11.11 -7.72 10.11
C LEU A 33 12.07 -8.81 10.59
N ARG A 34 12.86 -8.56 11.65
CA ARG A 34 13.78 -9.56 12.21
C ARG A 34 13.04 -10.79 12.73
N THR A 35 11.92 -10.61 13.42
CA THR A 35 11.08 -11.71 13.87
C THR A 35 10.57 -12.55 12.70
N VAL A 36 10.06 -11.90 11.65
CA VAL A 36 9.55 -12.57 10.44
C VAL A 36 10.68 -13.33 9.72
N ALA A 37 11.82 -12.69 9.48
CA ALA A 37 12.94 -13.31 8.78
C ALA A 37 13.52 -14.51 9.55
N THR A 38 13.61 -14.43 10.87
CA THR A 38 14.07 -15.55 11.71
C THR A 38 13.08 -16.72 11.65
N GLY A 39 11.77 -16.45 11.75
CA GLY A 39 10.74 -17.49 11.61
C GLY A 39 10.76 -18.16 10.23
N ALA A 40 10.92 -17.37 9.16
CA ALA A 40 11.00 -17.86 7.79
C ALA A 40 12.24 -18.73 7.55
N ARG A 41 13.42 -18.30 8.02
CA ARG A 41 14.65 -19.11 7.95
C ARG A 41 14.52 -20.42 8.71
N ALA A 42 13.98 -20.38 9.93
CA ALA A 42 13.77 -21.58 10.73
C ALA A 42 12.83 -22.58 10.04
N LEU A 43 11.75 -22.09 9.43
CA LEU A 43 10.82 -22.92 8.68
C LEU A 43 11.46 -23.50 7.41
N SER A 44 12.16 -22.69 6.64
CA SER A 44 12.87 -23.12 5.42
C SER A 44 13.90 -24.21 5.74
N LEU A 45 14.72 -24.01 6.77
CA LEU A 45 15.72 -24.99 7.23
C LEU A 45 15.06 -26.29 7.73
N SER A 46 13.99 -26.18 8.52
CA SER A 46 13.29 -27.35 9.06
C SER A 46 12.61 -28.20 7.99
N LEU A 47 12.17 -27.59 6.89
CA LEU A 47 11.50 -28.28 5.78
C LEU A 47 12.47 -28.68 4.66
N GLY A 48 13.70 -28.14 4.66
CA GLY A 48 14.67 -28.37 3.59
C GLY A 48 14.27 -27.72 2.27
N VAL A 49 13.56 -26.59 2.31
CA VAL A 49 13.04 -25.92 1.11
C VAL A 49 13.63 -24.54 0.90
N PRO A 50 13.69 -24.03 -0.35
CA PRO A 50 14.22 -22.70 -0.64
C PRO A 50 13.47 -21.58 0.11
N ILE A 51 14.15 -20.44 0.24
CA ILE A 51 13.60 -19.23 0.85
C ILE A 51 13.73 -18.03 -0.10
N VAL A 52 12.73 -17.15 -0.14
CA VAL A 52 12.74 -15.91 -0.92
C VAL A 52 12.31 -14.72 -0.06
N GLY A 53 13.17 -13.70 0.03
CA GLY A 53 12.83 -12.41 0.61
C GLY A 53 12.15 -11.51 -0.43
N VAL A 54 11.00 -10.95 -0.07
CA VAL A 54 10.11 -10.22 -0.97
C VAL A 54 10.01 -8.76 -0.54
N ASN A 55 9.99 -7.85 -1.50
CA ASN A 55 9.70 -6.43 -1.26
C ASN A 55 8.19 -6.25 -1.04
N HIS A 56 7.84 -5.63 0.09
CA HIS A 56 6.48 -5.45 0.54
C HIS A 56 5.65 -4.56 -0.41
N CYS A 57 6.21 -3.45 -0.89
CA CYS A 57 5.49 -2.53 -1.79
C CYS A 57 5.20 -3.20 -3.14
N ILE A 58 6.18 -3.93 -3.70
CA ILE A 58 6.00 -4.70 -4.95
C ILE A 58 4.92 -5.76 -4.77
N SER A 59 4.85 -6.39 -3.60
CA SER A 59 3.87 -7.46 -3.38
C SER A 59 2.41 -7.00 -3.46
N HIS A 60 2.11 -5.76 -3.04
CA HIS A 60 0.80 -5.14 -3.22
C HIS A 60 0.43 -4.97 -4.70
N LEU A 61 1.43 -4.66 -5.55
CA LEU A 61 1.25 -4.52 -6.99
C LEU A 61 1.00 -5.89 -7.65
N GLU A 62 1.86 -6.87 -7.38
CA GLU A 62 1.80 -8.19 -8.00
C GLU A 62 0.54 -8.98 -7.63
N ILE A 63 0.10 -8.90 -6.37
CA ILE A 63 -1.14 -9.58 -5.98
C ILE A 63 -2.36 -8.94 -6.65
N GLY A 64 -2.34 -7.61 -6.83
CA GLY A 64 -3.42 -6.92 -7.52
C GLY A 64 -3.49 -7.28 -9.00
N ARG A 65 -2.34 -7.41 -9.68
CA ARG A 65 -2.28 -7.87 -11.08
C ARG A 65 -2.88 -9.25 -11.29
N ILE A 66 -2.59 -10.22 -10.42
CA ILE A 66 -3.12 -11.59 -10.60
C ILE A 66 -4.58 -11.75 -10.16
N LYS A 67 -5.06 -10.87 -9.27
CA LYS A 67 -6.44 -10.94 -8.74
C LYS A 67 -7.41 -9.99 -9.42
N THR A 68 -6.92 -9.18 -10.33
CA THR A 68 -7.72 -8.31 -11.18
C THR A 68 -7.32 -8.57 -12.63
N GLU A 69 -7.89 -7.84 -13.57
CA GLU A 69 -7.50 -7.93 -14.99
C GLU A 69 -6.34 -6.97 -15.34
N ALA A 70 -5.78 -6.28 -14.34
CA ALA A 70 -4.69 -5.32 -14.54
C ALA A 70 -3.42 -6.02 -15.05
N ARG A 71 -2.95 -5.62 -16.23
CA ARG A 71 -1.77 -6.19 -16.87
C ARG A 71 -0.52 -5.39 -16.53
N ASP A 72 -0.59 -4.08 -16.73
CA ASP A 72 0.52 -3.17 -16.52
C ASP A 72 0.06 -1.82 -15.93
N PRO A 73 -0.43 -1.84 -14.66
CA PRO A 73 -1.00 -0.64 -14.05
C PRO A 73 0.05 0.29 -13.44
N VAL A 74 -0.35 1.56 -13.27
CA VAL A 74 0.17 2.44 -12.22
C VAL A 74 -0.54 2.08 -10.91
N LEU A 75 0.22 1.70 -9.89
CA LEU A 75 -0.28 1.44 -8.54
C LEU A 75 -0.34 2.73 -7.73
N LEU A 76 -1.52 3.15 -7.29
CA LEU A 76 -1.68 4.06 -6.17
C LEU A 76 -1.68 3.24 -4.88
N TYR A 77 -0.55 3.26 -4.17
CA TYR A 77 -0.34 2.54 -2.91
C TYR A 77 -0.55 3.49 -1.72
N ALA A 78 -1.67 3.33 -1.02
CA ALA A 78 -2.02 4.12 0.15
C ALA A 78 -2.33 3.21 1.36
N SER A 79 -1.41 3.15 2.31
CA SER A 79 -1.51 2.38 3.55
C SER A 79 -1.35 3.29 4.78
N GLY A 80 -1.27 2.68 5.97
CA GLY A 80 -0.95 3.41 7.20
C GLY A 80 0.39 4.15 7.09
N GLY A 81 1.46 3.41 6.74
CA GLY A 81 2.81 3.95 6.71
C GLY A 81 3.30 4.43 5.35
N ASN A 82 2.66 3.99 4.25
CA ASN A 82 3.14 4.25 2.89
C ASN A 82 2.11 5.03 2.08
N THR A 83 2.59 6.02 1.34
CA THR A 83 1.85 6.66 0.24
C THR A 83 2.81 6.76 -0.93
N GLN A 84 2.60 5.98 -1.97
CA GLN A 84 3.47 5.92 -3.14
C GLN A 84 2.65 5.70 -4.42
N VAL A 85 3.11 6.25 -5.53
CA VAL A 85 2.62 5.98 -6.88
C VAL A 85 3.71 5.22 -7.62
N ILE A 86 3.46 3.95 -7.92
CA ILE A 86 4.47 3.00 -8.39
C ILE A 86 4.07 2.49 -9.77
N ALA A 87 5.01 2.43 -10.71
CA ALA A 87 4.76 1.77 -11.99
C ALA A 87 5.98 1.00 -12.48
N PHE A 88 5.76 0.00 -13.32
CA PHE A 88 6.85 -0.73 -13.97
C PHE A 88 7.44 0.08 -15.11
N ALA A 89 8.76 0.30 -15.08
CA ALA A 89 9.50 0.99 -16.13
C ALA A 89 10.96 0.52 -16.16
N ASN A 90 11.44 0.14 -17.36
CA ASN A 90 12.81 -0.29 -17.62
C ASN A 90 13.28 -1.43 -16.69
N GLY A 91 12.53 -2.53 -16.62
CA GLY A 91 12.90 -3.73 -15.88
C GLY A 91 12.75 -3.63 -14.35
N ARG A 92 12.23 -2.51 -13.83
CA ARG A 92 12.09 -2.25 -12.39
C ARG A 92 10.76 -1.58 -12.07
N TYR A 93 10.28 -1.78 -10.85
CA TYR A 93 9.22 -0.93 -10.31
C TYR A 93 9.82 0.38 -9.80
N ARG A 94 9.30 1.50 -10.28
CA ARG A 94 9.78 2.84 -9.92
C ARG A 94 8.70 3.59 -9.17
N ILE A 95 9.13 4.40 -8.21
CA ILE A 95 8.28 5.35 -7.50
C ILE A 95 8.28 6.64 -8.33
N PHE A 96 7.12 7.02 -8.84
CA PHE A 96 6.93 8.26 -9.59
C PHE A 96 6.56 9.42 -8.66
N GLY A 97 5.92 9.11 -7.53
CA GLY A 97 5.56 10.08 -6.52
C GLY A 97 5.41 9.41 -5.16
N GLU A 98 5.82 10.07 -4.10
CA GLU A 98 5.62 9.57 -2.74
C GLU A 98 5.36 10.66 -1.71
N THR A 99 4.98 10.26 -0.50
CA THR A 99 4.91 11.19 0.62
C THR A 99 6.31 11.62 1.05
N LEU A 100 6.50 12.92 1.26
CA LEU A 100 7.72 13.53 1.78
C LEU A 100 7.78 13.48 3.31
N ASP A 101 6.67 13.15 3.98
CA ASP A 101 6.58 13.18 5.44
C ASP A 101 5.95 11.91 6.05
N ILE A 102 4.63 11.80 6.09
CA ILE A 102 3.89 10.72 6.74
C ILE A 102 2.96 10.05 5.73
N GLY A 103 2.75 8.75 5.87
CA GLY A 103 1.72 8.04 5.11
C GLY A 103 0.32 8.62 5.40
N ILE A 104 -0.55 8.62 4.39
CA ILE A 104 -1.89 9.20 4.49
C ILE A 104 -2.71 8.48 5.56
N GLY A 105 -2.60 7.15 5.70
CA GLY A 105 -3.31 6.41 6.74
C GLY A 105 -2.89 6.82 8.15
N ASN A 106 -1.58 7.00 8.39
CA ASN A 106 -1.06 7.51 9.67
C ASN A 106 -1.50 8.95 9.93
N MET A 107 -1.58 9.79 8.88
CA MET A 107 -2.15 11.13 9.00
C MET A 107 -3.61 11.07 9.46
N LEU A 108 -4.44 10.24 8.81
CA LEU A 108 -5.84 10.04 9.17
C LEU A 108 -5.99 9.51 10.61
N ASP A 109 -5.17 8.54 11.02
CA ASP A 109 -5.19 8.02 12.40
C ASP A 109 -4.72 9.04 13.44
N LYS A 110 -3.76 9.90 13.12
CA LYS A 110 -3.37 11.03 13.98
C LYS A 110 -4.52 12.03 14.09
N LEU A 111 -5.10 12.45 12.96
CA LEU A 111 -6.24 13.36 12.94
C LEU A 111 -7.38 12.82 13.79
N GLY A 112 -7.74 11.54 13.61
CA GLY A 112 -8.79 10.89 14.39
C GLY A 112 -8.56 10.94 15.89
N ARG A 113 -7.31 10.80 16.36
CA ARG A 113 -6.98 10.98 17.79
C ARG A 113 -7.17 12.43 18.24
N GLU A 114 -6.70 13.40 17.46
CA GLU A 114 -6.78 14.83 17.80
C GLU A 114 -8.23 15.35 17.84
N ILE A 115 -9.10 14.87 16.94
CA ILE A 115 -10.49 15.34 16.85
C ILE A 115 -11.49 14.47 17.63
N GLY A 116 -11.01 13.45 18.37
CA GLY A 116 -11.84 12.63 19.27
C GLY A 116 -12.49 11.38 18.66
N LEU A 117 -12.11 10.97 17.45
CA LEU A 117 -12.55 9.71 16.81
C LEU A 117 -11.72 8.49 17.23
N GLY A 118 -10.55 8.69 17.83
CA GLY A 118 -9.66 7.62 18.33
C GLY A 118 -8.85 6.92 17.22
N TYR A 119 -8.31 5.73 17.54
CA TYR A 119 -7.50 4.93 16.60
C TYR A 119 -8.36 4.20 15.55
N TYR A 120 -7.74 3.82 14.44
CA TYR A 120 -8.37 3.25 13.25
C TYR A 120 -9.45 4.19 12.72
N ALA A 121 -9.00 5.42 12.41
CA ALA A 121 -9.87 6.55 12.16
C ALA A 121 -10.39 6.59 10.73
N GLY A 122 -9.71 5.98 9.76
CA GLY A 122 -10.07 6.01 8.33
C GLY A 122 -11.57 5.79 8.07
N PRO A 123 -12.18 4.67 8.51
CA PRO A 123 -13.62 4.44 8.31
C PRO A 123 -14.54 5.40 9.08
N LYS A 124 -14.07 5.91 10.24
CA LYS A 124 -14.84 6.87 11.04
C LYS A 124 -14.86 8.25 10.39
N ILE A 125 -13.71 8.67 9.84
CA ILE A 125 -13.55 9.89 9.04
C ILE A 125 -14.42 9.78 7.79
N GLU A 126 -14.44 8.64 7.09
CA GLU A 126 -15.33 8.42 5.94
C GLU A 126 -16.80 8.57 6.30
N LYS A 127 -17.23 8.00 7.43
CA LYS A 127 -18.61 8.14 7.89
C LYS A 127 -18.96 9.58 8.26
N ALA A 128 -18.05 10.32 8.91
CA ALA A 128 -18.26 11.71 9.29
C ALA A 128 -18.22 12.66 8.09
N ALA A 129 -17.31 12.42 7.14
CA ALA A 129 -17.17 13.19 5.90
C ALA A 129 -18.45 13.19 5.06
N ALA A 130 -19.21 12.08 5.07
CA ALA A 130 -20.50 11.99 4.37
C ALA A 130 -21.57 12.95 4.90
N GLN A 131 -21.38 13.52 6.10
CA GLN A 131 -22.28 14.51 6.71
C GLN A 131 -21.73 15.94 6.61
N GLY A 132 -20.51 16.11 6.13
CA GLY A 132 -19.91 17.42 5.91
C GLY A 132 -20.51 18.09 4.68
N SER A 133 -20.59 19.41 4.71
CA SER A 133 -21.17 20.22 3.64
C SER A 133 -20.30 21.41 3.25
N LYS A 134 -19.38 21.81 4.14
CA LYS A 134 -18.51 22.97 3.96
C LYS A 134 -17.08 22.52 3.69
N LEU A 135 -16.51 22.99 2.57
CA LEU A 135 -15.10 22.83 2.27
C LEU A 135 -14.29 23.90 3.03
N LEU A 136 -13.47 23.44 3.96
CA LEU A 136 -12.56 24.26 4.76
C LEU A 136 -11.24 24.48 4.01
N ASP A 137 -10.63 25.65 4.22
CA ASP A 137 -9.34 25.99 3.63
C ASP A 137 -8.22 25.13 4.24
N LEU A 138 -7.68 24.20 3.45
CA LEU A 138 -6.58 23.31 3.81
C LEU A 138 -5.46 23.42 2.77
N PRO A 139 -4.18 23.30 3.18
CA PRO A 139 -3.07 23.49 2.27
C PRO A 139 -2.97 22.34 1.25
N TYR A 140 -3.06 22.67 -0.03
CA TYR A 140 -2.88 21.70 -1.12
C TYR A 140 -1.39 21.49 -1.42
N SER A 141 -0.83 20.38 -0.93
CA SER A 141 0.63 20.20 -0.81
C SER A 141 1.21 19.17 -1.78
N VAL A 142 1.01 19.38 -3.09
CA VAL A 142 1.65 18.58 -4.16
C VAL A 142 2.86 19.34 -4.70
N LYS A 143 4.02 18.68 -4.76
CA LYS A 143 5.28 19.22 -5.31
C LYS A 143 5.76 18.32 -6.44
N GLY A 144 5.47 18.70 -7.68
CA GLY A 144 5.77 17.85 -8.84
C GLY A 144 4.92 16.58 -8.80
N MET A 145 5.51 15.46 -8.42
CA MET A 145 4.78 14.19 -8.20
C MET A 145 4.78 13.76 -6.74
N ASP A 146 5.37 14.53 -5.82
CA ASP A 146 5.40 14.19 -4.40
C ASP A 146 4.32 14.91 -3.61
N MET A 147 4.00 14.39 -2.43
CA MET A 147 2.93 14.86 -1.55
C MET A 147 3.42 15.10 -0.14
N ALA A 148 2.78 16.01 0.61
CA ALA A 148 3.02 16.18 2.03
C ALA A 148 1.70 16.31 2.79
N PHE A 149 1.55 15.61 3.91
CA PHE A 149 0.29 15.54 4.65
C PHE A 149 0.37 16.19 6.04
N SER A 150 1.57 16.48 6.57
CA SER A 150 1.72 17.06 7.90
C SER A 150 1.10 18.46 8.00
N GLY A 151 1.24 19.29 6.96
CA GLY A 151 0.63 20.62 6.92
C GLY A 151 -0.91 20.57 6.90
N ILE A 152 -1.48 19.54 6.27
CA ILE A 152 -2.93 19.33 6.24
C ILE A 152 -3.43 18.91 7.63
N LEU A 153 -2.71 18.01 8.29
CA LEU A 153 -3.02 17.59 9.66
C LEU A 153 -3.04 18.79 10.63
N THR A 154 -2.00 19.63 10.60
CA THR A 154 -1.93 20.79 11.51
C THR A 154 -3.02 21.81 11.20
N ALA A 155 -3.32 22.06 9.92
CA ALA A 155 -4.42 22.94 9.52
C ALA A 155 -5.80 22.41 9.93
N ALA A 156 -6.04 21.11 9.78
CA ALA A 156 -7.29 20.46 10.20
C ALA A 156 -7.51 20.55 11.72
N VAL A 157 -6.45 20.35 12.51
CA VAL A 157 -6.48 20.53 13.98
C VAL A 157 -6.71 22.01 14.34
N ALA A 158 -6.13 22.95 13.60
CA ALA A 158 -6.38 24.37 13.80
C ALA A 158 -7.85 24.75 13.53
N HIS A 159 -8.48 24.18 12.50
CA HIS A 159 -9.92 24.34 12.25
C HIS A 159 -10.77 23.74 13.37
N ARG A 160 -10.36 22.58 13.92
CA ARG A 160 -11.01 22.01 15.11
C ARG A 160 -10.99 22.99 16.29
N ASN A 161 -9.86 23.63 16.53
CA ASN A 161 -9.70 24.63 17.60
C ASN A 161 -10.50 25.91 17.37
N LYS A 162 -10.82 26.24 16.11
CA LYS A 162 -11.72 27.35 15.74
C LYS A 162 -13.21 27.01 15.88
N GLY A 163 -13.54 25.77 16.23
CA GLY A 163 -14.92 25.32 16.42
C GLY A 163 -15.62 24.79 15.18
N GLU A 164 -14.89 24.50 14.09
CA GLU A 164 -15.47 23.83 12.93
C GLU A 164 -15.94 22.41 13.29
N SER A 165 -16.99 21.95 12.60
CA SER A 165 -17.60 20.65 12.82
C SER A 165 -16.64 19.51 12.47
N ILE A 166 -16.78 18.35 13.11
CA ILE A 166 -15.94 17.18 12.80
C ILE A 166 -16.23 16.71 11.38
N GLU A 167 -17.49 16.80 10.98
CA GLU A 167 -18.03 16.41 9.68
C GLU A 167 -17.40 17.22 8.56
N ASP A 168 -17.36 18.55 8.67
CA ASP A 168 -16.75 19.44 7.67
C ASP A 168 -15.22 19.30 7.63
N ILE A 169 -14.56 19.06 8.78
CA ILE A 169 -13.12 18.75 8.82
C ILE A 169 -12.83 17.44 8.10
N CYS A 170 -13.59 16.38 8.39
CA CYS A 170 -13.41 15.07 7.77
C CYS A 170 -13.67 15.14 6.26
N TYR A 171 -14.73 15.85 5.85
CA TYR A 171 -15.04 16.11 4.45
C TYR A 171 -13.88 16.82 3.75
N SER A 172 -13.44 17.96 4.29
CA SER A 172 -12.39 18.78 3.67
C SER A 172 -11.05 18.06 3.59
N VAL A 173 -10.68 17.29 4.62
CA VAL A 173 -9.45 16.48 4.62
C VAL A 173 -9.54 15.39 3.56
N GLN A 174 -10.68 14.70 3.41
CA GLN A 174 -10.84 13.69 2.36
C GLN A 174 -10.74 14.30 0.97
N GLU A 175 -11.49 15.36 0.70
CA GLU A 175 -11.46 16.04 -0.60
C GLU A 175 -10.05 16.51 -0.96
N THR A 176 -9.38 17.20 -0.02
CA THR A 176 -8.03 17.73 -0.25
C THR A 176 -7.03 16.60 -0.47
N CYS A 177 -6.93 15.64 0.45
CA CYS A 177 -5.92 14.58 0.35
C CYS A 177 -6.17 13.63 -0.82
N PHE A 178 -7.41 13.26 -1.10
CA PHE A 178 -7.71 12.34 -2.19
C PHE A 178 -7.61 13.00 -3.56
N ALA A 179 -7.87 14.32 -3.67
CA ALA A 179 -7.53 15.08 -4.86
C ALA A 179 -6.01 15.05 -5.13
N MET A 180 -5.18 15.26 -4.10
CA MET A 180 -3.73 15.19 -4.23
C MET A 180 -3.26 13.80 -4.69
N LEU A 181 -3.77 12.72 -4.10
CA LEU A 181 -3.46 11.36 -4.53
C LEU A 181 -3.87 11.12 -6.00
N THR A 182 -5.04 11.62 -6.39
CA THR A 182 -5.59 11.46 -7.75
C THR A 182 -4.76 12.23 -8.76
N GLU A 183 -4.38 13.48 -8.46
CA GLU A 183 -3.51 14.33 -9.30
C GLU A 183 -2.15 13.67 -9.54
N VAL A 184 -1.48 13.21 -8.49
CA VAL A 184 -0.17 12.56 -8.62
C VAL A 184 -0.29 11.26 -9.42
N THR A 185 -1.34 10.48 -9.19
CA THR A 185 -1.61 9.24 -9.93
C THR A 185 -1.81 9.54 -11.42
N GLU A 186 -2.60 10.57 -11.74
CA GLU A 186 -2.83 11.02 -13.11
C GLU A 186 -1.53 11.50 -13.79
N ARG A 187 -0.72 12.31 -13.09
CA ARG A 187 0.59 12.76 -13.58
C ARG A 187 1.50 11.58 -13.90
N ALA A 188 1.56 10.59 -13.02
CA ALA A 188 2.34 9.38 -13.26
C ALA A 188 1.81 8.61 -14.46
N MET A 189 0.50 8.36 -14.55
CA MET A 189 -0.12 7.67 -15.69
C MET A 189 0.18 8.36 -17.03
N ALA A 190 0.12 9.70 -17.06
CA ALA A 190 0.48 10.47 -18.24
C ALA A 190 1.97 10.34 -18.59
N HIS A 191 2.84 10.37 -17.59
CA HIS A 191 4.29 10.31 -17.78
C HIS A 191 4.78 8.93 -18.28
N VAL A 192 4.14 7.84 -17.84
CA VAL A 192 4.50 6.47 -18.26
C VAL A 192 3.58 5.89 -19.33
N GLU A 193 2.63 6.69 -19.84
CA GLU A 193 1.69 6.32 -20.89
C GLU A 193 0.92 5.01 -20.60
N LYS A 194 0.48 4.83 -19.35
CA LYS A 194 -0.29 3.65 -18.92
C LYS A 194 -1.78 3.96 -18.83
N GLU A 195 -2.59 3.00 -19.28
CA GLU A 195 -4.05 3.10 -19.35
C GLU A 195 -4.76 2.33 -18.22
N GLU A 196 -4.01 1.93 -17.19
CA GLU A 196 -4.55 1.17 -16.06
C GLU A 196 -4.05 1.80 -14.75
N VAL A 197 -4.98 2.02 -13.81
CA VAL A 197 -4.66 2.36 -12.43
C VAL A 197 -5.14 1.24 -11.51
N LEU A 198 -4.25 0.79 -10.63
CA LEU A 198 -4.54 -0.20 -9.60
C LEU A 198 -4.48 0.50 -8.24
N LEU A 199 -5.48 0.27 -7.39
CA LEU A 199 -5.46 0.77 -6.02
C LEU A 199 -5.00 -0.32 -5.06
N GLY A 200 -4.03 -0.02 -4.19
CA GLY A 200 -3.54 -0.96 -3.18
C GLY A 200 -3.27 -0.30 -1.82
N GLY A 201 -3.26 -1.09 -0.75
CA GLY A 201 -3.12 -0.61 0.62
C GLY A 201 -4.45 -0.44 1.36
N GLY A 202 -4.39 -0.28 2.68
CA GLY A 202 -5.60 -0.25 3.52
C GLY A 202 -6.50 0.97 3.30
N VAL A 203 -5.94 2.13 2.92
CA VAL A 203 -6.68 3.38 2.78
C VAL A 203 -7.56 3.38 1.52
N VAL A 204 -7.20 2.60 0.50
CA VAL A 204 -7.94 2.53 -0.77
C VAL A 204 -9.31 1.86 -0.66
N GLN A 205 -9.65 1.31 0.51
CA GLN A 205 -11.01 0.82 0.79
C GLN A 205 -12.03 1.96 0.90
N ASN A 206 -11.55 3.19 1.12
CA ASN A 206 -12.39 4.38 1.17
C ASN A 206 -13.09 4.61 -0.18
N LYS A 207 -14.42 4.72 -0.14
CA LYS A 207 -15.26 4.85 -1.34
C LYS A 207 -15.15 6.20 -2.01
N ARG A 208 -14.83 7.27 -1.26
CA ARG A 208 -14.58 8.58 -1.86
C ARG A 208 -13.30 8.56 -2.70
N LEU A 209 -12.20 7.99 -2.18
CA LEU A 209 -10.97 7.81 -2.95
C LEU A 209 -11.18 6.93 -4.20
N GLN A 210 -11.89 5.80 -4.06
CA GLN A 210 -12.25 4.96 -5.22
C GLN A 210 -13.07 5.74 -6.25
N GLY A 211 -14.02 6.58 -5.81
CA GLY A 211 -14.83 7.41 -6.69
C GLY A 211 -14.00 8.41 -7.49
N MET A 212 -13.10 9.14 -6.83
CA MET A 212 -12.23 10.14 -7.47
C MET A 212 -11.25 9.49 -8.45
N ALA A 213 -10.62 8.39 -8.06
CA ALA A 213 -9.72 7.65 -8.95
C ALA A 213 -10.46 7.05 -10.16
N SER A 214 -11.69 6.55 -9.97
CA SER A 214 -12.54 6.01 -11.04
C SER A 214 -12.95 7.10 -12.04
N GLU A 215 -13.32 8.28 -11.54
CA GLU A 215 -13.68 9.41 -12.38
C GLU A 215 -12.48 9.88 -13.21
N MET A 216 -11.30 10.01 -12.59
CA MET A 216 -10.05 10.33 -13.28
C MET A 216 -9.72 9.29 -14.36
N ALA A 217 -9.75 8.00 -14.01
CA ALA A 217 -9.47 6.94 -14.97
C ALA A 217 -10.42 6.98 -16.17
N ARG A 218 -11.74 7.12 -15.91
CA ARG A 218 -12.76 7.22 -16.96
C ARG A 218 -12.56 8.44 -17.85
N ALA A 219 -12.25 9.61 -17.28
CA ALA A 219 -12.01 10.83 -18.05
C ALA A 219 -10.83 10.71 -19.02
N ARG A 220 -9.84 9.85 -18.69
CA ARG A 220 -8.68 9.55 -19.53
C ARG A 220 -8.89 8.39 -20.52
N GLY A 221 -10.04 7.70 -20.47
CA GLY A 221 -10.23 6.44 -21.20
C GLY A 221 -9.45 5.25 -20.63
N ALA A 222 -8.94 5.37 -19.40
CA ALA A 222 -8.22 4.34 -18.67
C ALA A 222 -9.16 3.46 -17.82
N LYS A 223 -8.64 2.32 -17.35
CA LYS A 223 -9.34 1.40 -16.45
C LYS A 223 -8.84 1.52 -15.02
N MET A 224 -9.76 1.43 -14.05
CA MET A 224 -9.41 1.35 -12.63
C MET A 224 -9.67 -0.08 -12.11
N PHE A 225 -8.72 -0.59 -11.34
CA PHE A 225 -8.82 -1.87 -10.65
C PHE A 225 -8.62 -1.70 -9.15
N VAL A 226 -9.38 -2.47 -8.37
CA VAL A 226 -9.22 -2.58 -6.91
C VAL A 226 -9.31 -4.06 -6.57
N PRO A 227 -8.28 -4.67 -5.95
CA PRO A 227 -8.36 -6.06 -5.50
C PRO A 227 -9.43 -6.25 -4.43
N ASP A 228 -9.75 -7.51 -4.13
CA ASP A 228 -10.56 -7.85 -2.97
C ASP A 228 -10.04 -7.20 -1.69
N ARG A 229 -10.97 -6.78 -0.82
CA ARG A 229 -10.68 -6.07 0.42
C ARG A 229 -9.59 -6.75 1.28
N THR A 230 -9.63 -8.07 1.35
CA THR A 230 -8.70 -8.90 2.13
C THR A 230 -7.27 -8.88 1.57
N LEU A 231 -7.10 -8.53 0.29
CA LEU A 231 -5.83 -8.48 -0.42
C LEU A 231 -5.26 -7.06 -0.53
N CYS A 232 -6.09 -6.03 -0.34
CA CYS A 232 -5.61 -4.64 -0.24
C CYS A 232 -4.86 -4.36 1.08
N MET A 233 -5.19 -5.07 2.16
CA MET A 233 -4.46 -4.95 3.43
C MET A 233 -3.23 -5.83 3.44
N ASP A 234 -2.32 -5.58 4.38
CA ASP A 234 -1.14 -6.42 4.58
C ASP A 234 -1.54 -7.87 4.86
N ASN A 235 -1.10 -8.78 4.00
CA ASN A 235 -1.46 -10.19 4.07
C ASN A 235 -0.27 -11.09 3.65
N GLY A 236 -0.28 -12.35 4.07
CA GLY A 236 0.77 -13.31 3.70
C GLY A 236 0.67 -13.80 2.26
N ALA A 237 -0.52 -13.74 1.64
CA ALA A 237 -0.76 -14.27 0.30
C ALA A 237 -0.03 -13.44 -0.78
N MET A 238 0.00 -12.11 -0.65
CA MET A 238 0.74 -11.24 -1.58
C MET A 238 2.25 -11.53 -1.55
N ILE A 239 2.80 -11.83 -0.36
CA ILE A 239 4.20 -12.20 -0.18
C ILE A 239 4.48 -13.58 -0.78
N ALA A 240 3.61 -14.56 -0.52
CA ALA A 240 3.73 -15.90 -1.09
C ALA A 240 3.65 -15.88 -2.62
N TRP A 241 2.68 -15.16 -3.20
CA TRP A 241 2.53 -15.01 -4.64
C TRP A 241 3.75 -14.37 -5.29
N THR A 242 4.19 -13.22 -4.76
CA THR A 242 5.33 -12.48 -5.32
C THR A 242 6.61 -13.30 -5.23
N GLY A 243 6.83 -13.97 -4.09
CA GLY A 243 8.00 -14.85 -3.93
C GLY A 243 7.94 -16.07 -4.85
N LEU A 244 6.76 -16.62 -5.12
CA LEU A 244 6.57 -17.72 -6.08
C LEU A 244 6.92 -17.28 -7.50
N VAL A 245 6.44 -16.12 -7.97
CA VAL A 245 6.76 -15.64 -9.33
C VAL A 245 8.25 -15.29 -9.46
N MET A 246 8.85 -14.70 -8.43
CA MET A 246 10.30 -14.48 -8.36
C MET A 246 11.07 -15.81 -8.47
N HIS A 247 10.67 -16.81 -7.69
CA HIS A 247 11.32 -18.12 -7.71
C HIS A 247 11.17 -18.83 -9.05
N ASN A 248 9.99 -18.79 -9.66
CA ASN A 248 9.76 -19.39 -10.97
C ASN A 248 10.59 -18.71 -12.08
N ALA A 249 10.85 -17.40 -11.95
CA ALA A 249 11.75 -16.66 -12.83
C ALA A 249 13.25 -16.82 -12.51
N GLY A 250 13.62 -17.83 -11.71
CA GLY A 250 15.02 -18.17 -11.45
C GLY A 250 15.68 -17.42 -10.28
N ILE A 251 14.97 -16.54 -9.57
CA ILE A 251 15.54 -15.84 -8.41
C ILE A 251 15.77 -16.84 -7.27
N ARG A 252 17.00 -16.87 -6.75
CA ARG A 252 17.42 -17.73 -5.64
C ARG A 252 18.15 -16.87 -4.60
N HIS A 253 17.78 -17.02 -3.34
CA HIS A 253 18.43 -16.32 -2.24
C HIS A 253 19.16 -17.33 -1.35
N PRO A 254 20.49 -17.27 -1.22
CA PRO A 254 21.17 -18.00 -0.16
C PRO A 254 20.80 -17.41 1.21
N LEU A 255 20.92 -18.20 2.29
CA LEU A 255 20.44 -17.80 3.62
C LEU A 255 21.06 -16.50 4.11
N GLU A 256 22.34 -16.28 3.86
CA GLU A 256 23.08 -15.06 4.19
C GLU A 256 22.53 -13.80 3.50
N SER A 257 21.88 -13.95 2.33
CA SER A 257 21.24 -12.83 1.62
C SER A 257 19.84 -12.51 2.14
N THR A 258 19.31 -13.29 3.10
CA THR A 258 17.97 -13.09 3.69
C THR A 258 17.95 -12.14 4.88
N THR A 259 18.96 -11.27 5.01
CA THR A 259 18.96 -10.15 5.96
C THR A 259 17.74 -9.25 5.72
N VAL A 260 17.26 -8.59 6.77
CA VAL A 260 16.14 -7.64 6.65
C VAL A 260 16.64 -6.31 6.10
N ASP A 261 15.78 -5.61 5.38
CA ASP A 261 16.08 -4.26 4.89
C ASP A 261 14.94 -3.31 5.28
N GLN A 262 15.19 -2.46 6.28
CA GLN A 262 14.19 -1.51 6.78
C GLN A 262 13.80 -0.46 5.74
N ARG A 263 14.67 -0.19 4.77
CA ARG A 263 14.53 0.85 3.75
C ARG A 263 14.59 0.25 2.35
N PHE A 264 14.10 -0.97 2.19
CA PHE A 264 14.13 -1.72 0.93
C PHE A 264 13.37 -0.94 -0.16
N ARG A 265 14.09 -0.29 -1.07
CA ARG A 265 13.46 0.56 -2.07
C ARG A 265 12.80 -0.30 -3.15
N THR A 266 11.66 0.16 -3.64
CA THR A 266 10.91 -0.50 -4.71
C THR A 266 11.76 -0.69 -5.98
N ASP A 267 12.67 0.24 -6.28
CA ASP A 267 13.53 0.20 -7.46
C ASP A 267 14.81 -0.64 -7.32
N GLN A 268 15.10 -1.18 -6.13
CA GLN A 268 16.24 -2.08 -5.94
C GLN A 268 15.96 -3.49 -6.49
N VAL A 269 14.70 -3.85 -6.69
CA VAL A 269 14.31 -5.17 -7.17
C VAL A 269 14.29 -5.17 -8.70
N GLU A 270 15.02 -6.11 -9.28
CA GLU A 270 14.94 -6.40 -10.71
C GLU A 270 13.77 -7.32 -10.98
N VAL A 271 12.92 -6.94 -11.93
CA VAL A 271 11.69 -7.65 -12.24
C VAL A 271 11.94 -8.51 -13.46
N THR A 272 12.37 -9.75 -13.23
CA THR A 272 12.71 -10.73 -14.27
C THR A 272 11.54 -11.65 -14.65
N TRP A 273 10.39 -11.51 -13.98
CA TRP A 273 9.20 -12.34 -14.15
C TRP A 273 8.08 -11.68 -14.97
N ARG A 274 8.37 -10.52 -15.56
CA ARG A 274 7.46 -9.81 -16.46
C ARG A 274 7.79 -10.09 -17.92
#